data_AF-A0A415UVQ2-F1
#
_entry.id   AF-A0A415UVQ2-F1
#
_cell.length_a   1.000
_cell.length_b   1.000
_cell.length_c   1.000
_cell.angle_alpha   90.00
_cell.angle_beta   90.00
_cell.angle_gamma   90.00
#
_symmetry.space_group_name_H-M   'P 1'
#
loop_
_entity.id
_entity.type
_entity.pdbx_description
1 polymer ?
#
loop_
_entity_poly.entity_id
_entity_poly.type
_entity_poly.pdbx_seq_one_letter_code
_entity_poly.pdbx_strand_id
1 'polypeptide(L)'
;MTIISVDARGELRVDGEPKKVADLTQEFLEKLVDDSLESKVEYEIEGDMPLAGFFEKLRDGTKEGSELRKAKEECEKRAGDAVAAGKRYIEEHGDVPLSDVKK
;
A
#
# COMPACT_ATOMS: atom_id res chain seq x y z
N MET A 1 -14.04 -3.10 0.97
CA MET A 1 -13.52 -4.28 0.26
C MET A 1 -13.75 -4.02 -1.21
N THR A 2 -12.70 -3.99 -2.01
CA THR A 2 -12.78 -3.81 -3.47
C THR A 2 -12.64 -5.17 -4.14
N ILE A 3 -13.51 -5.47 -5.10
CA ILE A 3 -13.48 -6.72 -5.85
C ILE A 3 -12.87 -6.46 -7.22
N ILE A 4 -11.75 -7.12 -7.51
CA ILE A 4 -11.13 -7.11 -8.82
C ILE A 4 -11.42 -8.44 -9.49
N SER A 5 -12.19 -8.42 -10.57
CA SER A 5 -12.50 -9.62 -11.34
C SER A 5 -12.02 -9.55 -12.78
N VAL A 6 -11.45 -10.65 -13.26
CA VAL A 6 -11.06 -10.84 -14.65
C VAL A 6 -11.72 -12.13 -15.12
N ASP A 7 -12.63 -12.03 -16.07
CA ASP A 7 -13.31 -13.21 -16.62
C ASP A 7 -12.43 -13.96 -17.63
N ALA A 8 -12.84 -15.18 -18.01
CA ALA A 8 -12.13 -16.00 -18.99
C ALA A 8 -12.02 -15.36 -20.40
N ARG A 9 -12.76 -14.29 -20.69
CA ARG A 9 -12.69 -13.54 -21.95
C ARG A 9 -11.70 -12.37 -21.85
N GLY A 10 -11.15 -12.10 -20.67
CA GLY A 10 -10.24 -11.00 -20.39
C GLY A 10 -10.95 -9.68 -20.09
N GLU A 11 -12.25 -9.70 -19.74
CA GLU A 11 -12.97 -8.51 -19.28
C GLU A 11 -12.61 -8.22 -17.82
N LEU A 12 -12.08 -7.02 -17.56
CA LEU A 12 -11.85 -6.52 -16.20
C LEU A 12 -13.10 -5.86 -15.65
N ARG A 13 -13.45 -6.19 -14.41
CA ARG A 13 -14.44 -5.46 -13.62
C ARG A 13 -13.85 -5.09 -12.26
N VAL A 14 -14.22 -3.90 -11.80
CA VAL A 14 -13.87 -3.38 -10.48
C VAL A 14 -15.18 -3.07 -9.77
N ASP A 15 -15.45 -3.76 -8.67
CA ASP A 15 -16.72 -3.69 -7.94
C ASP A 15 -17.94 -3.95 -8.86
N GLY A 16 -17.78 -4.90 -9.80
CA GLY A 16 -18.80 -5.27 -10.79
C GLY A 16 -18.86 -4.37 -12.02
N GLU A 17 -18.27 -3.18 -11.97
CA GLU A 17 -18.27 -2.21 -13.06
C GLU A 17 -17.17 -2.53 -14.09
N PRO A 18 -17.50 -2.64 -15.39
CA PRO A 18 -16.52 -2.93 -16.42
C PRO A 18 -15.51 -1.80 -16.56
N LYS A 19 -14.22 -2.16 -16.64
CA LYS A 19 -13.11 -1.22 -16.80
C LYS A 19 -12.30 -1.54 -18.05
N LYS A 20 -11.80 -0.49 -18.68
CA LYS A 20 -10.85 -0.59 -19.79
C LYS A 20 -9.42 -0.47 -19.26
N VAL A 21 -8.47 -0.93 -20.04
CA VAL A 21 -7.03 -0.75 -19.75
C VAL A 21 -6.67 0.72 -19.56
N ALA A 22 -7.32 1.64 -20.27
CA ALA A 22 -7.11 3.09 -20.10
C ALA A 22 -7.55 3.62 -18.73
N ASP A 23 -8.42 2.90 -18.02
CA ASP A 23 -8.85 3.25 -16.67
C ASP A 23 -7.84 2.77 -15.59
N LEU A 24 -6.86 1.95 -15.97
CA LEU A 24 -5.75 1.49 -15.12
C LEU A 24 -4.67 2.57 -15.04
N THR A 25 -5.05 3.73 -14.52
CA THR A 25 -4.12 4.85 -14.30
C THR A 25 -3.09 4.48 -13.22
N GLN A 26 -1.98 5.22 -13.18
CA GLN A 26 -0.99 5.07 -12.12
C GLN A 26 -1.61 5.21 -10.73
N GLU A 27 -2.43 6.24 -10.51
CA GLU A 27 -3.12 6.49 -9.24
C GLU A 27 -4.01 5.31 -8.83
N PHE A 28 -4.73 4.72 -9.79
CA PHE A 28 -5.53 3.53 -9.53
C PHE A 28 -4.67 2.33 -9.11
N LEU A 29 -3.57 2.09 -9.83
CA LEU A 29 -2.69 0.95 -9.55
C LEU A 29 -1.94 1.10 -8.23
N GLU A 30 -1.47 2.29 -7.89
CA GLU A 30 -0.83 2.58 -6.60
C GLU A 30 -1.81 2.32 -5.46
N LYS A 31 -3.03 2.88 -5.56
CA LYS A 31 -4.08 2.64 -4.57
C LYS A 31 -4.44 1.17 -4.46
N LEU A 32 -4.55 0.47 -5.59
CA LEU A 32 -4.84 -0.96 -5.61
C LEU A 32 -3.77 -1.75 -4.85
N VAL A 33 -2.49 -1.44 -5.06
CA VAL A 33 -1.38 -2.09 -4.34
C VAL A 33 -1.48 -1.82 -2.84
N ASP A 34 -1.73 -0.58 -2.44
CA ASP A 34 -1.89 -0.21 -1.02
C ASP A 34 -3.05 -0.95 -0.36
N ASP A 35 -4.22 -0.93 -1.00
CA ASP A 35 -5.42 -1.63 -0.51
C ASP A 35 -5.17 -3.15 -0.44
N SER A 36 -4.40 -3.71 -1.37
CA SER A 36 -4.07 -5.15 -1.38
C SER A 36 -3.10 -5.53 -0.26
N LEU A 37 -2.12 -4.66 0.03
CA LEU A 37 -1.22 -4.83 1.16
C LEU A 37 -1.97 -4.74 2.49
N GLU A 38 -3.11 -4.06 2.53
CA GLU A 38 -4.00 -3.94 3.69
C GLU A 38 -5.13 -4.98 3.72
N SER A 39 -5.09 -5.98 2.83
CA SER A 39 -6.11 -7.03 2.71
C SER A 39 -7.53 -6.47 2.47
N LYS A 40 -7.64 -5.33 1.78
CA LYS A 40 -8.91 -4.67 1.42
C LYS A 40 -9.38 -5.02 0.00
N VAL A 41 -8.70 -5.94 -0.66
CA VAL A 41 -8.97 -6.35 -2.04
C VAL A 41 -9.20 -7.85 -2.12
N GLU A 42 -10.22 -8.24 -2.88
CA GLU A 42 -10.52 -9.62 -3.24
C GLU A 42 -10.34 -9.80 -4.76
N TYR A 43 -9.70 -10.91 -5.15
CA TYR A 43 -9.35 -11.21 -6.53
C TYR A 43 -10.11 -12.43 -7.04
N GLU A 44 -10.93 -12.23 -8.06
CA GLU A 44 -11.67 -13.27 -8.77
C GLU A 44 -11.14 -13.36 -10.20
N ILE A 45 -10.13 -14.21 -10.41
CA ILE A 45 -9.41 -14.27 -11.68
C ILE A 45 -9.69 -15.61 -12.35
N GLU A 46 -10.20 -15.55 -13.58
CA GLU A 46 -10.50 -16.70 -14.43
C GLU A 46 -9.70 -16.64 -15.74
N GLY A 47 -9.26 -17.81 -16.21
CA GLY A 47 -8.55 -17.95 -17.49
C GLY A 47 -7.05 -17.64 -17.44
N ASP A 48 -6.41 -17.69 -18.61
CA ASP A 48 -4.94 -17.57 -18.79
C ASP A 48 -4.59 -16.40 -19.74
N MET A 49 -5.34 -15.30 -19.62
CA MET A 49 -5.12 -14.10 -20.44
C MET A 49 -4.02 -13.22 -19.80
N PRO A 50 -3.29 -12.39 -20.57
CA PRO A 50 -2.24 -11.54 -20.01
C PRO A 50 -2.71 -10.63 -18.86
N LEU A 51 -3.95 -10.16 -18.93
CA LEU A 51 -4.53 -9.33 -17.88
C LEU A 51 -4.82 -10.13 -16.60
N ALA A 52 -5.28 -11.38 -16.73
CA ALA A 52 -5.42 -12.31 -15.61
C ALA A 52 -4.07 -12.52 -14.92
N GLY A 53 -3.03 -12.86 -15.70
CA GLY A 53 -1.68 -13.05 -15.16
C GLY A 53 -1.08 -11.78 -14.51
N PHE A 54 -1.46 -10.58 -14.96
CA PHE A 54 -1.07 -9.33 -14.28
C PHE A 54 -1.68 -9.24 -12.88
N PHE A 55 -2.99 -9.44 -12.75
CA PHE A 55 -3.66 -9.36 -11.44
C PHE A 55 -3.30 -10.54 -10.53
N GLU A 56 -2.96 -11.71 -11.07
CA GLU A 56 -2.42 -12.83 -10.28
C GLU A 56 -1.08 -12.49 -9.66
N LYS A 57 -0.16 -11.92 -10.46
CA LYS A 57 1.14 -11.46 -9.94
C LYS A 57 0.98 -10.37 -8.90
N LEU A 58 0.02 -9.47 -9.08
CA LEU A 58 -0.26 -8.41 -8.12
C LEU A 58 -0.78 -9.02 -6.81
N ARG A 59 -1.78 -9.91 -6.87
CA ARG A 59 -2.28 -10.68 -5.72
C ARG A 59 -1.16 -11.41 -4.99
N ASP A 60 -0.31 -12.13 -5.72
CA ASP A 60 0.80 -12.90 -5.13
C ASP A 60 1.91 -12.01 -4.57
N GLY A 61 2.13 -10.84 -5.17
CA GLY A 61 3.09 -9.84 -4.72
C GLY A 61 2.65 -9.09 -3.47
N THR A 62 1.34 -9.00 -3.20
CA THR A 62 0.78 -8.24 -2.07
C THR A 62 0.15 -9.10 -0.99
N LYS A 63 0.03 -10.42 -1.18
CA LYS A 63 -0.57 -11.34 -0.19
C LYS A 63 0.20 -11.34 1.13
N GLU A 64 -0.45 -11.89 2.15
CA GLU A 64 0.17 -12.08 3.45
C GLU A 64 1.48 -12.89 3.35
N GLY A 65 2.52 -12.40 4.04
CA GLY A 65 3.85 -13.00 4.00
C GLY A 65 4.68 -12.72 2.74
N SER A 66 4.15 -11.98 1.76
CA SER A 66 4.90 -11.51 0.59
C SER A 66 6.09 -10.61 1.01
N GLU A 67 7.11 -10.57 0.16
CA GLU A 67 8.29 -9.71 0.39
C GLU A 67 7.90 -8.24 0.45
N LEU A 68 6.95 -7.80 -0.39
CA LEU A 68 6.49 -6.41 -0.41
C LEU A 68 5.77 -6.04 0.89
N ARG A 69 4.91 -6.92 1.42
CA ARG A 69 4.24 -6.67 2.71
C ARG A 69 5.24 -6.60 3.86
N LYS A 70 6.22 -7.51 3.90
CA LYS A 70 7.31 -7.47 4.89
C LYS A 70 8.12 -6.17 4.80
N ALA A 71 8.42 -5.71 3.59
CA ALA A 71 9.14 -4.46 3.38
C ALA A 71 8.33 -3.23 3.82
N LYS A 72 7.00 -3.22 3.58
CA LYS A 72 6.10 -2.17 4.09
C LYS A 72 6.10 -2.13 5.61
N GLU A 73 5.90 -3.27 6.26
CA GLU A 73 5.91 -3.39 7.73
C GLU A 73 7.26 -2.94 8.34
N GLU A 74 8.38 -3.32 7.73
CA GLU A 74 9.70 -2.89 8.19
C GLU A 74 9.89 -1.37 8.04
N CYS A 75 9.44 -0.80 6.92
CA CYS A 75 9.49 0.64 6.68
C CYS A 75 8.66 1.41 7.72
N GLU A 76 7.44 0.96 7.97
CA GLU A 76 6.53 1.55 8.97
C GLU A 76 7.12 1.47 10.39
N LYS A 77 7.73 0.34 10.74
CA LYS A 77 8.42 0.18 12.02
C LYS A 77 9.58 1.17 12.16
N ARG A 78 10.43 1.28 11.14
CA ARG A 78 11.56 2.24 11.14
C ARG A 78 11.07 3.69 11.25
N ALA A 79 9.98 4.03 10.57
CA ALA A 79 9.36 5.35 10.67
C ALA A 79 8.82 5.61 12.09
N GLY A 80 8.14 4.62 12.70
CA GLY A 80 7.67 4.69 14.08
C GLY A 80 8.80 4.87 15.09
N ASP A 81 9.90 4.12 14.93
CA ASP A 81 11.08 4.21 15.79
C ASP A 81 11.75 5.60 15.70
N ALA A 82 11.84 6.17 14.49
CA ALA A 82 12.36 7.52 14.29
C ALA A 82 11.47 8.60 14.95
N VAL A 83 10.15 8.48 14.83
CA VAL A 83 9.20 9.39 15.49
C VAL A 83 9.29 9.28 17.01
N ALA A 84 9.41 8.05 17.55
CA ALA A 84 9.57 7.83 18.98
C ALA A 84 10.90 8.40 19.51
N ALA A 85 11.99 8.25 18.76
CA ALA A 85 13.29 8.85 19.10
C ALA A 85 13.23 10.39 19.10
N GLY A 86 12.56 10.99 18.11
CA GLY A 86 12.33 12.44 18.07
C GLY A 86 11.52 12.97 19.26
N LYS A 87 10.46 12.25 19.67
CA LYS A 87 9.67 12.61 20.85
C LYS A 87 10.49 12.56 22.14
N ARG A 88 11.26 11.48 22.37
CA ARG A 88 12.15 11.38 23.54
C ARG A 88 13.17 12.51 23.61
N TYR A 89 13.76 12.88 22.47
CA TYR A 89 14.73 13.99 22.41
C TYR A 89 14.09 15.33 22.81
N ILE A 90 12.85 15.59 22.39
CA ILE A 90 12.12 16.80 22.77
C ILE A 90 11.74 16.77 24.26
N GLU A 91 11.38 15.62 24.82
CA GLU A 91 11.06 15.50 26.25
C GLU A 91 12.30 15.61 27.16
N GLU A 92 13.45 15.08 26.76
CA GLU A 92 14.69 15.16 27.55
C GLU A 92 15.43 16.50 27.40
N HIS A 93 15.24 17.23 26.29
CA HIS A 93 16.01 18.45 25.97
C HIS A 93 15.17 19.69 25.63
N GLY A 94 13.84 19.60 25.70
CA GLY A 94 12.91 20.66 25.28
C GLY A 94 12.71 21.81 26.26
N ASP A 95 13.28 21.75 27.46
CA ASP A 95 13.21 22.83 28.46
C ASP A 95 14.61 23.41 28.72
N VAL A 96 15.12 24.18 27.76
CA VAL A 96 16.16 25.19 28.03
C VAL A 96 15.53 26.55 27.78
N PRO A 97 15.17 27.32 28.82
CA PRO A 97 14.69 28.67 28.65
C PRO A 97 15.77 29.51 27.96
N LEU A 98 15.44 30.10 26.81
CA LEU A 98 16.20 31.17 26.16
C LEU A 98 16.05 32.46 26.97
N SER A 99 16.54 32.47 28.20
CA SER A 99 16.60 33.67 29.03
C SER A 99 17.92 33.69 29.78
N ASP A 100 19.00 34.05 29.07
CA ASP A 100 20.19 34.71 29.64
C ASP A 100 21.24 35.02 28.55
N VAL A 101 20.86 35.77 27.50
CA VAL A 101 21.87 36.54 26.73
C VAL A 101 21.71 38.00 27.09
N LYS A 102 22.28 38.33 28.25
CA LYS A 102 22.43 39.68 28.79
C LYS A 102 23.45 40.44 27.93
N LYS A 103 23.04 41.59 27.36
CA LYS A 103 23.90 42.76 27.24
C LYS A 103 23.10 44.04 27.17
#